data_AF-A0A1V5BSM1-F1
#
_entry.id   AF-A0A1V5BSM1-F1
#
_cell.length_a   1.000
_cell.length_b   1.000
_cell.length_c   1.000
_cell.angle_alpha   90.00
_cell.angle_beta   90.00
_cell.angle_gamma   90.00
#
_symmetry.space_group_name_H-M   'P 1'
#
loop_
_entity.id
_entity.type
_entity.pdbx_description
1 polymer ?
#
loop_
_entity_poly.entity_id
_entity_poly.type
_entity_poly.pdbx_seq_one_letter_code
_entity_poly.pdbx_strand_id
1 'polypeptide(L)'
;MSKYIQLHLLTSYPPSNLNRDDLGRPKTAVMGGKTRLRISSQSLKRAWRTSPIFLEALKGHIGERTKMMGVEAYKDLVKRGVSEAKAKEWAAKIAGVFGECEAANKDKPLEELKIKCVFRPKPATEYD
;
A
#
# COMPACT_ATOMS: atom_id res chain seq x y z
N MET A 1 6.22 -34.88 0.61
CA MET A 1 5.74 -33.67 1.32
C MET A 1 4.82 -32.87 0.40
N SER A 2 3.72 -32.34 0.92
CA SER A 2 2.80 -31.47 0.16
C SER A 2 3.40 -30.07 -0.02
N LYS A 3 3.17 -29.45 -1.18
CA LYS A 3 3.68 -28.11 -1.53
C LYS A 3 2.67 -26.99 -1.27
N TYR A 4 1.40 -27.33 -1.09
CA TYR A 4 0.30 -26.39 -1.05
C TYR A 4 -0.57 -26.59 0.18
N ILE A 5 -0.99 -25.47 0.78
CA ILE A 5 -1.97 -25.42 1.85
C ILE A 5 -3.18 -24.66 1.31
N GLN A 6 -4.36 -25.28 1.38
CA GLN A 6 -5.63 -24.68 0.95
C GLN A 6 -6.49 -24.39 2.17
N LEU A 7 -7.02 -23.17 2.25
CA LEU A 7 -7.88 -22.72 3.34
C LEU A 7 -9.26 -22.37 2.77
N HIS A 8 -10.30 -23.01 3.28
CA HIS A 8 -11.69 -22.78 2.88
C HIS A 8 -12.48 -22.33 4.10
N LEU A 9 -13.15 -21.18 3.99
CA LEU A 9 -13.91 -20.58 5.10
C LEU A 9 -15.32 -20.24 4.64
N LEU A 10 -16.30 -20.53 5.49
CA LEU A 10 -17.67 -20.06 5.38
C LEU A 10 -17.95 -19.14 6.57
N THR A 11 -18.16 -17.87 6.30
CA THR A 11 -18.39 -16.84 7.33
C THR A 11 -19.72 -16.16 7.07
N SER A 12 -20.61 -16.20 8.07
CA SER A 12 -21.85 -15.43 8.06
C SER A 12 -21.58 -14.02 8.57
N TYR A 13 -22.23 -13.03 7.97
CA TYR A 13 -22.16 -11.63 8.39
C TYR A 13 -23.58 -11.13 8.68
N PRO A 14 -23.77 -10.33 9.74
CA PRO A 14 -25.04 -9.62 9.95
C PRO A 14 -25.27 -8.58 8.84
N PRO A 15 -26.47 -7.99 8.73
CA PRO A 15 -26.75 -6.92 7.77
C PRO A 15 -25.69 -5.82 7.82
N SER A 16 -24.85 -5.75 6.80
CA SER A 16 -23.67 -4.87 6.76
C SER A 16 -23.20 -4.61 5.34
N ASN A 17 -22.56 -3.44 5.12
CA ASN A 17 -21.95 -3.07 3.86
C ASN A 17 -20.42 -3.21 3.94
N LEU A 18 -19.93 -4.45 3.95
CA LEU A 18 -18.50 -4.78 4.16
C LEU A 18 -17.56 -4.24 3.09
N ASN A 19 -18.06 -4.06 1.87
CA ASN A 19 -17.25 -3.66 0.73
C ASN A 19 -18.13 -2.99 -0.31
N ARG A 20 -17.80 -1.74 -0.66
CA ARG A 20 -18.61 -0.87 -1.53
C ARG A 20 -17.90 -0.50 -2.82
N ASP A 21 -18.67 -0.05 -3.82
CA ASP A 21 -18.18 0.60 -5.03
C ASP A 21 -18.03 2.11 -4.84
N ASP A 22 -17.66 2.81 -5.92
CA ASP A 22 -17.43 4.26 -5.91
C ASP A 22 -18.72 5.06 -5.65
N LEU A 23 -19.88 4.45 -5.87
CA LEU A 23 -21.21 5.03 -5.59
C LEU A 23 -21.75 4.61 -4.21
N GLY A 24 -20.95 3.90 -3.40
CA GLY A 24 -21.30 3.45 -2.06
C GLY A 24 -22.16 2.19 -2.01
N ARG A 25 -22.49 1.58 -3.17
CA ARG A 25 -23.32 0.37 -3.23
C ARG A 25 -22.50 -0.86 -2.86
N PRO A 26 -23.10 -1.88 -2.22
CA PRO A 26 -22.39 -3.12 -1.92
C PRO A 26 -21.84 -3.74 -3.21
N LYS A 27 -20.58 -4.17 -3.17
CA LYS A 27 -19.96 -4.81 -4.32
C LYS A 27 -20.59 -6.19 -4.53
N THR A 28 -20.98 -6.47 -5.77
CA THR A 28 -21.66 -7.74 -6.13
C THR A 28 -20.87 -8.52 -7.18
N ALA A 29 -21.29 -9.76 -7.40
CA ALA A 29 -20.91 -10.61 -8.54
C ALA A 29 -22.06 -11.59 -8.86
N VAL A 30 -22.13 -12.05 -10.11
CA VAL A 30 -23.08 -13.10 -10.52
C VAL A 30 -22.39 -14.45 -10.39
N MET A 31 -23.01 -15.39 -9.67
CA MET A 31 -22.51 -16.75 -9.51
C MET A 31 -23.68 -17.73 -9.53
N GLY A 32 -23.67 -18.65 -10.50
CA GLY A 32 -24.77 -19.60 -10.72
C GLY A 32 -26.09 -18.91 -11.08
N GLY A 33 -26.03 -17.87 -11.93
CA GLY A 33 -27.21 -17.13 -12.39
C GLY A 33 -27.85 -16.18 -11.37
N LYS A 34 -27.33 -16.11 -10.14
CA LYS A 34 -27.84 -15.20 -9.09
C LYS A 34 -26.78 -14.19 -8.67
N THR A 35 -27.23 -12.98 -8.34
CA THR A 35 -26.41 -11.93 -7.76
C THR A 35 -26.06 -12.27 -6.31
N ARG A 36 -24.78 -12.17 -5.95
CA ARG A 36 -24.27 -12.36 -4.60
C ARG A 36 -23.45 -11.15 -4.17
N LEU A 37 -23.45 -10.88 -2.88
CA LEU A 37 -22.50 -9.93 -2.28
C LEU A 37 -21.07 -10.47 -2.43
N ARG A 38 -20.13 -9.57 -2.71
CA ARG A 38 -18.73 -9.90 -2.91
C ARG A 38 -17.83 -8.99 -2.10
N ILE A 39 -17.03 -9.62 -1.25
CA ILE A 39 -15.89 -8.95 -0.63
C ILE A 39 -14.69 -9.13 -1.56
N SER A 40 -14.13 -8.02 -2.02
CA SER A 40 -13.00 -8.05 -2.93
C SER A 40 -11.74 -8.60 -2.22
N SER A 41 -10.93 -9.38 -2.93
CA SER A 41 -9.73 -10.01 -2.35
C SER A 41 -8.74 -8.97 -1.83
N GLN A 42 -8.65 -7.80 -2.47
CA GLN A 42 -7.85 -6.68 -1.98
C GLN A 42 -8.35 -6.11 -0.64
N SER A 43 -9.67 -6.10 -0.41
CA SER A 43 -10.25 -5.62 0.85
C SER A 43 -9.90 -6.59 1.98
N LEU A 44 -10.09 -7.89 1.76
CA LEU A 44 -9.72 -8.93 2.74
C LEU A 44 -8.22 -8.92 3.04
N LYS A 45 -7.37 -8.91 2.00
CA LYS A 45 -5.91 -8.86 2.18
C LYS A 45 -5.46 -7.62 2.95
N ARG A 46 -6.07 -6.45 2.70
CA ARG A 46 -5.76 -5.24 3.46
C ARG A 46 -6.20 -5.39 4.91
N ALA A 47 -7.43 -5.86 5.16
CA ALA A 47 -7.95 -6.07 6.51
C ALA A 47 -7.05 -7.00 7.33
N TRP A 48 -6.55 -8.09 6.73
CA TRP A 48 -5.58 -8.97 7.38
C TRP A 48 -4.26 -8.25 7.62
N ARG A 49 -3.68 -7.61 6.61
CA ARG A 49 -2.38 -6.92 6.73
C ARG A 49 -2.34 -5.81 7.78
N THR A 50 -3.47 -5.16 8.01
CA THR A 50 -3.60 -4.08 9.00
C THR A 50 -4.19 -4.55 10.33
N SER A 51 -4.48 -5.85 10.48
CA SER A 51 -4.98 -6.40 11.74
C SER A 51 -3.87 -6.47 12.79
N PRO A 52 -4.16 -6.26 14.09
CA PRO A 52 -3.16 -6.36 15.16
C PRO A 52 -2.43 -7.70 15.15
N ILE A 53 -3.18 -8.80 14.97
CA ILE A 53 -2.65 -10.16 14.95
C ILE A 53 -1.60 -10.34 13.85
N PHE A 54 -1.85 -9.81 12.64
CA PHE A 54 -0.90 -9.91 11.54
C PHE A 54 0.33 -9.02 11.75
N LEU A 55 0.13 -7.81 12.29
CA LEU A 55 1.22 -6.87 12.57
C LEU A 55 2.17 -7.43 13.63
N GLU A 56 1.61 -8.07 14.67
CA GLU A 56 2.37 -8.72 15.73
C GLU A 56 3.10 -9.96 15.21
N ALA A 57 2.40 -10.86 14.51
CA ALA A 57 2.97 -12.12 14.02
C ALA A 57 4.09 -11.92 12.98
N LEU A 58 4.11 -10.79 12.26
CA LEU A 58 5.10 -10.47 11.24
C LEU A 58 5.93 -9.23 11.57
N LYS A 59 5.99 -8.79 12.84
CA LYS A 59 6.83 -7.67 13.29
C LYS A 59 8.26 -7.84 12.75
N GLY A 60 8.86 -6.79 12.20
CA GLY A 60 10.17 -6.86 11.51
C GLY A 60 10.14 -7.21 10.02
N HIS A 61 9.05 -7.80 9.52
CA HIS A 61 9.01 -8.41 8.18
C HIS A 61 7.88 -7.87 7.29
N ILE A 62 7.39 -6.66 7.58
CA ILE A 62 6.27 -6.05 6.85
C ILE A 62 6.79 -4.97 5.92
N GLY A 63 6.56 -5.15 4.62
CA GLY A 63 6.71 -4.07 3.65
C GLY A 63 5.56 -3.08 3.69
N GLU A 64 5.87 -1.80 3.61
CA GLU A 64 4.91 -0.70 3.57
C GLU A 64 4.59 -0.28 2.14
N ARG A 65 3.32 0.08 1.92
CA ARG A 65 2.82 0.50 0.63
C ARG A 65 2.73 2.03 0.56
N THR A 66 3.77 2.71 0.05
CA THR A 66 3.79 4.17 -0.12
C THR A 66 4.24 4.61 -1.51
N LYS A 67 3.65 5.70 -2.03
CA LYS A 67 4.17 6.44 -3.20
C LYS A 67 5.09 7.59 -2.79
N MET A 68 5.17 7.89 -1.49
CA MET A 68 5.78 9.11 -0.96
C MET A 68 7.27 8.97 -0.64
N MET A 69 7.89 7.84 -1.01
CA MET A 69 9.27 7.54 -0.65
C MET A 69 10.26 8.62 -1.09
N GLY A 70 10.15 9.15 -2.32
CA GLY A 70 11.00 10.24 -2.78
C GLY A 70 10.75 11.55 -2.02
N VAL A 71 9.50 11.83 -1.64
CA VAL A 71 9.14 13.01 -0.84
C VAL A 71 9.67 12.89 0.59
N GLU A 72 9.61 11.71 1.19
CA GLU A 72 10.18 11.41 2.51
C GLU A 72 11.71 11.58 2.48
N ALA A 73 12.38 11.00 1.49
CA ALA A 73 13.82 11.16 1.31
C ALA A 73 14.21 12.64 1.14
N TYR A 74 13.47 13.41 0.34
CA TYR A 74 13.69 14.85 0.21
C TYR A 74 13.55 15.58 1.54
N LYS A 75 12.47 15.32 2.30
CA LYS A 75 12.25 15.93 3.62
C LYS A 75 13.37 15.60 4.59
N ASP A 76 13.86 14.36 4.59
CA ASP A 76 14.95 13.93 5.47
C ASP A 76 16.29 14.58 5.10
N LEU A 77 16.56 14.75 3.81
CA LEU A 77 17.76 15.45 3.32
C LEU A 77 17.74 16.94 3.67
N VAL A 78 16.60 17.61 3.52
CA VAL A 78 16.44 19.03 3.89
C VAL A 78 16.58 19.21 5.40
N LYS A 79 15.98 18.34 6.21
CA LYS A 79 16.16 18.36 7.69
C LYS A 79 17.61 18.21 8.12
N ARG A 80 18.42 17.49 7.33
CA ARG A 80 19.87 17.29 7.58
C ARG A 80 20.74 18.41 6.99
N GLY A 81 20.15 19.49 6.47
CA GLY A 81 20.86 20.68 6.00
C GLY A 81 21.36 20.63 4.56
N VAL A 82 20.87 19.69 3.73
CA VAL A 82 21.23 19.62 2.30
C VAL A 82 20.47 20.72 1.53
N SER A 83 21.15 21.37 0.58
CA SER A 83 20.52 22.40 -0.27
C SER A 83 19.37 21.82 -1.10
N GLU A 84 18.29 22.60 -1.26
CA GLU A 84 17.05 22.13 -1.87
C GLU A 84 17.22 21.57 -3.30
N ALA A 85 18.13 22.17 -4.09
CA ALA A 85 18.43 21.70 -5.43
C ALA A 85 19.08 20.30 -5.43
N LYS A 86 20.06 20.06 -4.54
CA LYS A 86 20.73 18.76 -4.40
C LYS A 86 19.80 17.71 -3.78
N ALA A 87 18.99 18.12 -2.81
CA ALA A 87 18.03 17.25 -2.16
C ALA A 87 16.98 16.71 -3.16
N LYS A 88 16.51 17.54 -4.10
CA LYS A 88 15.59 17.09 -5.16
C LYS A 88 16.24 16.09 -6.11
N GLU A 89 17.47 16.38 -6.56
CA GLU A 89 18.20 15.49 -7.46
C GLU A 89 18.46 14.12 -6.81
N TRP A 90 18.90 14.11 -5.56
CA TRP A 90 19.17 12.88 -4.82
C TRP A 90 17.89 12.10 -4.50
N ALA A 91 16.82 12.80 -4.11
CA ALA A 91 15.52 12.17 -3.88
C ALA A 91 14.97 11.51 -5.15
N ALA A 92 15.14 12.15 -6.32
CA ALA A 92 14.73 11.59 -7.61
C ALA A 92 15.56 10.35 -7.98
N LYS A 93 16.88 10.38 -7.74
CA LYS A 93 17.75 9.20 -7.93
C LYS A 93 17.36 8.05 -7.02
N ILE A 94 17.09 8.32 -5.74
CA ILE A 94 16.63 7.32 -4.78
C ILE A 94 15.29 6.74 -5.23
N ALA A 95 14.34 7.60 -5.60
CA ALA A 95 13.02 7.17 -6.05
C ALA A 95 13.08 6.28 -7.31
N GLY A 96 13.95 6.63 -8.26
CA GLY A 96 14.15 5.86 -9.50
C GLY A 96 14.64 4.43 -9.30
N VAL A 97 15.29 4.11 -8.17
CA VAL A 97 15.68 2.73 -7.83
C VAL A 97 14.46 1.86 -7.48
N PHE A 98 13.44 2.45 -6.85
CA PHE A 98 12.27 1.72 -6.36
C PHE A 98 11.09 1.71 -7.34
N GLY A 99 11.16 2.51 -8.42
CA GLY A 99 10.24 2.42 -9.56
C GLY A 99 10.23 3.67 -10.43
N GLU A 100 9.40 3.65 -11.48
CA GLU A 100 9.20 4.81 -12.34
C GLU A 100 8.57 5.97 -11.56
N CYS A 101 9.21 7.15 -11.63
CA CYS A 101 8.64 8.38 -11.11
C CYS A 101 7.42 8.83 -11.94
N GLU A 102 6.45 9.45 -11.28
CA GLU A 102 5.30 10.08 -11.93
C GLU A 102 5.74 11.35 -12.68
N ALA A 103 5.03 11.69 -13.75
CA ALA A 103 5.36 12.84 -14.59
C ALA A 103 5.15 14.17 -13.83
N ALA A 104 5.98 15.15 -14.15
CA ALA A 104 5.94 16.50 -13.59
C ALA A 104 4.60 17.20 -13.83
N ASN A 105 4.00 17.72 -12.74
CA ASN A 105 2.86 18.65 -12.81
C ASN A 105 3.32 20.03 -12.35
N LYS A 106 3.09 21.05 -13.20
CA LYS A 106 3.53 22.45 -12.98
C LYS A 106 2.98 23.09 -11.69
N ASP A 107 1.88 22.58 -11.14
CA ASP A 107 1.24 23.10 -9.94
C ASP A 107 1.72 22.46 -8.62
N LYS A 108 2.47 21.35 -8.66
CA LYS A 108 2.97 20.64 -7.45
C LYS A 108 4.37 20.03 -7.66
N PRO A 109 5.45 20.78 -7.40
CA PRO A 109 6.85 20.34 -7.63
C PRO A 109 7.32 19.11 -6.83
N LEU A 110 6.49 18.52 -5.97
CA LEU A 110 6.81 17.29 -5.22
C LEU A 110 6.17 16.03 -5.84
N GLU A 111 5.31 16.16 -6.86
CA GLU A 111 4.71 15.00 -7.52
C GLU A 111 5.71 14.22 -8.38
N GLU A 112 6.75 14.89 -8.88
CA GLU A 112 7.87 14.28 -9.61
C GLU A 112 8.65 13.25 -8.80
N LEU A 113 8.56 13.33 -7.47
CA LEU A 113 9.24 12.42 -6.55
C LEU A 113 8.36 11.24 -6.13
N LYS A 114 7.11 11.18 -6.60
CA LYS A 114 6.21 10.06 -6.35
C LYS A 114 6.54 8.92 -7.31
N ILE A 115 6.51 7.70 -6.80
CA ILE A 115 6.82 6.50 -7.57
C ILE A 115 5.51 5.78 -7.92
N LYS A 116 5.40 5.27 -9.15
CA LYS A 116 4.24 4.48 -9.62
C LYS A 116 4.14 3.12 -8.92
N CYS A 117 5.28 2.48 -8.68
CA CYS A 117 5.37 1.15 -8.09
C CYS A 117 5.68 1.20 -6.60
N VAL A 118 5.20 0.19 -5.87
CA VAL A 118 5.11 0.29 -4.42
C VAL A 118 5.59 -0.96 -3.70
N PHE A 119 6.72 -0.84 -3.00
CA PHE A 119 7.10 -1.66 -1.85
C PHE A 119 8.32 -1.02 -1.17
N ARG A 120 8.18 -0.51 0.07
CA ARG A 120 9.33 -0.14 0.91
C ARG A 120 9.49 -1.18 2.01
N PRO A 121 10.63 -1.88 2.13
CA PRO A 121 10.92 -2.67 3.33
C PRO A 121 10.99 -1.72 4.53
N LYS A 122 10.18 -1.95 5.56
CA LYS A 122 10.28 -1.18 6.79
C LYS A 122 11.54 -1.62 7.54
N PRO A 123 12.46 -0.71 7.91
CA PRO A 123 13.64 -1.09 8.66
C PRO A 123 13.24 -1.67 10.03
N ALA A 124 13.94 -2.72 10.47
CA ALA A 124 13.67 -3.43 11.72
C ALA A 124 13.79 -2.54 12.98
N THR A 125 14.34 -1.34 12.85
CA THR A 125 14.61 -0.39 13.93
C THR A 125 13.43 0.53 14.29
N GLU A 126 12.31 0.47 13.56
CA GLU A 126 11.12 1.31 13.81
C GLU A 126 9.96 0.53 14.45
N TYR A 127 10.28 -0.59 15.09
CA TYR A 127 9.32 -1.50 15.70
C TYR A 127 9.34 -1.35 17.22
N ASP A 128 9.05 -0.14 17.70
CA ASP A 128 8.66 0.08 19.10
C ASP A 128 7.29 -0.57 19.35
#